data_AF-A0A4U5PGL3-F1
#
_entry.id   AF-A0A4U5PGL3-F1
#
_cell.length_a   1.000
_cell.length_b   1.000
_cell.length_c   1.000
_cell.angle_alpha   90.00
_cell.angle_beta   90.00
_cell.angle_gamma   90.00
#
_symmetry.space_group_name_H-M   'P 1'
#
loop_
_entity.id
_entity.type
_entity.pdbx_description
1 polymer ?
#
loop_
_entity_poly.entity_id
_entity_poly.type
_entity_poly.pdbx_seq_one_letter_code
_entity_poly.pdbx_strand_id
1 'polypeptide(L)'
;MESVKAVDTALDVSKLTTQLIDHQFELPTCTYHLKQGYDGPYLRFANVGERVTHVWQCDSVAGFVYGMLIHSCYVDDGHGNKFDLIDDRGCGIDKYLLPEIVYDDQSITAYANTHVFKYADKVQLYFTCTVQLCFKHDGGCDGVTVGH
;
A
#
# COMPACT_ATOMS: atom_id res chain seq x y z
N MET A 1 -66.51 -35.52 24.02
CA MET A 1 -65.44 -36.41 23.52
C MET A 1 -65.19 -36.03 22.08
N GLU A 2 -64.03 -35.37 21.86
CA GLU A 2 -63.24 -35.13 20.62
C GLU A 2 -63.92 -34.62 19.32
N SER A 3 -63.32 -33.78 18.49
CA SER A 3 -61.89 -33.61 18.19
C SER A 3 -61.62 -32.17 17.71
N VAL A 4 -60.67 -31.48 18.34
CA VAL A 4 -60.08 -30.24 17.79
C VAL A 4 -58.94 -30.67 16.87
N LYS A 5 -59.13 -30.57 15.55
CA LYS A 5 -58.04 -30.75 14.58
C LYS A 5 -57.25 -29.46 14.48
N ALA A 6 -56.04 -29.46 15.01
CA ALA A 6 -55.05 -28.44 14.70
C ALA A 6 -54.66 -28.58 13.22
N VAL A 7 -54.79 -27.48 12.47
CA VAL A 7 -54.32 -27.38 11.09
C VAL A 7 -52.89 -26.86 11.16
N ASP A 8 -51.92 -27.77 11.18
CA ASP A 8 -50.51 -27.43 11.04
C ASP A 8 -50.21 -27.20 9.56
N THR A 9 -50.19 -25.94 9.13
CA THR A 9 -49.55 -25.57 7.87
C THR A 9 -48.05 -25.46 8.11
N ALA A 10 -47.34 -26.56 7.91
CA ALA A 10 -45.90 -26.53 7.77
C ALA A 10 -45.54 -25.79 6.47
N LEU A 11 -45.33 -24.48 6.57
CA LEU A 11 -44.65 -23.70 5.54
C LEU A 11 -43.17 -24.06 5.61
N ASP A 12 -42.70 -24.89 4.68
CA ASP A 12 -41.30 -25.17 4.46
C ASP A 12 -40.63 -23.90 3.90
N VAL A 13 -40.19 -23.03 4.80
CA VAL A 13 -39.37 -21.88 4.44
C VAL A 13 -37.97 -22.43 4.22
N SER A 14 -37.65 -22.75 2.97
CA SER A 14 -36.28 -23.03 2.53
C SER A 14 -35.37 -21.90 3.03
N LYS A 15 -34.61 -22.17 4.09
CA LYS A 15 -33.54 -21.28 4.54
C LYS A 15 -32.53 -21.25 3.41
N LEU A 16 -32.50 -20.17 2.63
CA LEU A 16 -31.34 -19.87 1.81
C LEU A 16 -30.15 -19.78 2.76
N THR A 17 -29.30 -20.80 2.75
CA THR A 17 -28.01 -20.74 3.41
C THR A 17 -27.22 -19.67 2.68
N THR A 18 -27.07 -18.50 3.30
CA THR A 18 -26.12 -17.49 2.84
C THR A 18 -24.74 -18.14 2.87
N GLN A 19 -24.22 -18.54 1.71
CA GLN A 19 -22.84 -18.95 1.61
C GLN A 19 -22.02 -17.67 1.70
N LEU A 20 -21.40 -17.45 2.85
CA LEU A 20 -20.28 -16.52 2.96
C LEU A 20 -19.17 -17.11 2.08
N ILE A 21 -19.04 -16.59 0.86
CA ILE A 21 -17.87 -16.86 0.04
C ILE A 21 -16.76 -16.03 0.67
N ASP A 22 -16.04 -16.64 1.61
CA ASP A 22 -14.81 -16.09 2.15
C ASP A 22 -13.75 -16.19 1.05
N HIS A 23 -13.68 -15.18 0.19
CA HIS A 23 -12.57 -15.04 -0.74
C HIS A 23 -11.34 -14.63 0.08
N GLN A 24 -10.56 -15.63 0.48
CA GLN A 24 -9.28 -15.44 1.13
C GLN A 24 -8.29 -14.86 0.10
N PHE A 25 -8.28 -13.54 -0.04
CA PHE A 25 -7.28 -12.86 -0.87
C PHE A 25 -5.96 -12.79 -0.09
N GLU A 26 -4.95 -13.52 -0.57
CA GLU A 26 -3.58 -13.41 -0.05
C GLU A 26 -3.08 -11.96 -0.20
N LEU A 27 -2.25 -11.52 0.75
CA LEU A 27 -1.60 -10.21 0.66
C LEU A 27 -0.58 -10.24 -0.48
N PRO A 28 -0.56 -9.22 -1.37
CA PRO A 28 0.40 -9.18 -2.46
C PRO A 28 1.80 -8.94 -1.94
N THR A 29 2.80 -9.42 -2.69
CA THR A 29 4.18 -9.06 -2.43
C THR A 29 4.42 -7.64 -2.94
N CYS A 30 5.03 -6.79 -2.12
CA CYS A 30 5.41 -5.44 -2.48
C CYS A 30 6.93 -5.26 -2.43
N THR A 31 7.46 -4.44 -3.34
CA THR A 31 8.88 -4.17 -3.51
C THR A 31 9.14 -2.68 -3.57
N TYR A 32 10.34 -2.29 -3.16
CA TYR A 32 10.82 -0.91 -3.25
C TYR A 32 12.16 -0.87 -3.98
N HIS A 33 12.27 0.05 -4.94
CA HIS A 33 13.48 0.26 -5.72
C HIS A 33 13.75 1.74 -5.99
N LEU A 34 15.04 2.10 -6.02
CA LEU A 34 15.51 3.34 -6.63
C LEU A 34 15.79 3.08 -8.11
N LYS A 35 15.30 3.96 -8.99
CA LYS A 35 15.41 3.84 -10.45
C LYS A 35 15.89 5.14 -11.08
N GLN A 36 16.47 5.03 -12.28
CA GLN A 36 16.76 6.18 -13.13
C GLN A 36 15.50 6.60 -13.91
N GLY A 37 14.62 7.37 -13.28
CA GLY A 37 13.28 7.61 -13.82
C GLY A 37 12.32 6.45 -13.51
N TYR A 38 11.02 6.66 -13.76
CA TYR A 38 9.96 5.70 -13.42
C TYR A 38 10.16 4.32 -14.09
N ASP A 39 10.43 4.29 -15.39
CA ASP A 39 10.61 3.05 -16.18
C ASP A 39 12.08 2.64 -16.37
N GLY A 40 13.02 3.34 -15.73
CA GLY A 40 14.45 3.11 -15.92
C GLY A 40 15.01 1.87 -15.21
N PRO A 41 16.32 1.61 -15.34
CA PRO A 41 16.98 0.54 -14.60
C PRO A 41 17.03 0.82 -13.09
N TYR A 42 17.14 -0.25 -12.30
CA TYR A 42 17.42 -0.15 -10.87
C TYR A 42 18.81 0.43 -10.60
N LEU A 43 18.88 1.32 -9.63
CA LEU A 43 20.10 1.96 -9.18
C LEU A 43 20.62 1.27 -7.91
N ARG A 44 21.91 0.91 -7.95
CA ARG A 44 22.66 0.48 -6.76
C ARG A 44 23.57 1.58 -6.21
N PHE A 45 23.92 2.54 -7.06
CA PHE A 45 24.80 3.67 -6.76
C PHE A 45 24.24 4.88 -7.48
N ALA A 46 24.33 6.04 -6.85
CA ALA A 46 23.97 7.32 -7.45
C ALA A 46 24.79 8.44 -6.82
N ASN A 47 25.03 9.50 -7.57
CA ASN A 47 25.78 10.65 -7.08
C ASN A 47 24.87 11.65 -6.37
N VAL A 48 25.42 12.40 -5.41
CA VAL A 48 24.65 13.48 -4.76
C VAL A 48 24.19 14.49 -5.81
N GLY A 49 22.92 14.86 -5.75
CA GLY A 49 22.27 15.75 -6.73
C GLY A 49 21.81 15.05 -8.02
N GLU A 50 22.09 13.76 -8.20
CA GLU A 50 21.55 12.99 -9.31
C GLU A 50 20.04 12.82 -9.16
N ARG A 51 19.30 12.89 -10.27
CA ARG A 51 17.85 12.65 -10.28
C ARG A 51 17.57 11.15 -10.24
N VAL A 52 16.75 10.75 -9.28
CA VAL A 52 16.32 9.36 -9.10
C VAL A 52 14.82 9.30 -8.86
N THR A 53 14.25 8.11 -9.02
CA THR A 53 12.84 7.86 -8.75
C THR A 53 12.74 6.75 -7.71
N HIS A 54 12.08 7.04 -6.59
CA HIS A 54 11.62 6.02 -5.66
C HIS A 54 10.39 5.35 -6.26
N VAL A 55 10.37 4.02 -6.32
CA VAL A 55 9.24 3.24 -6.84
C VAL A 55 8.88 2.16 -5.84
N TRP A 56 7.63 2.18 -5.38
CA TRP A 56 6.99 1.13 -4.60
C TRP A 56 5.98 0.43 -5.48
N GLN A 57 6.05 -0.89 -5.57
CA GLN A 57 5.20 -1.66 -6.46
C GLN A 57 4.81 -2.98 -5.81
N CYS A 58 3.51 -3.28 -5.83
CA CYS A 58 2.98 -4.59 -5.46
C CYS A 58 2.65 -5.43 -6.70
N ASP A 59 2.34 -6.71 -6.52
CA ASP A 59 1.90 -7.59 -7.60
C ASP A 59 0.72 -6.96 -8.39
N SER A 60 0.90 -6.74 -9.69
CA SER A 60 -0.04 -5.96 -10.49
C SER A 60 -1.47 -6.53 -10.52
N VAL A 61 -1.61 -7.85 -10.41
CA VAL A 61 -2.92 -8.53 -10.31
C VAL A 61 -3.72 -8.12 -9.07
N ALA A 62 -3.05 -7.65 -8.01
CA ALA A 62 -3.69 -7.21 -6.79
C ALA A 62 -4.29 -5.81 -6.90
N GLY A 63 -3.90 -5.02 -7.92
CA GLY A 63 -4.42 -3.66 -8.11
C GLY A 63 -5.94 -3.59 -8.35
N PHE A 64 -6.57 -4.68 -8.78
CA PHE A 64 -8.04 -4.74 -8.90
C PHE A 64 -8.76 -4.87 -7.55
N VAL A 65 -8.09 -5.41 -6.54
CA VAL A 65 -8.68 -5.74 -5.23
C VAL A 65 -8.22 -4.77 -4.16
N TYR A 66 -6.97 -4.31 -4.24
CA TYR A 66 -6.33 -3.51 -3.21
C TYR A 66 -6.00 -2.10 -3.69
N GLY A 67 -6.19 -1.12 -2.80
CA GLY A 67 -5.54 0.19 -2.84
C GLY A 67 -4.27 0.17 -2.00
N MET A 68 -3.40 1.16 -2.22
CA MET A 68 -2.09 1.24 -1.60
C MET A 68 -1.82 2.65 -1.08
N LEU A 69 -1.29 2.73 0.14
CA LEU A 69 -0.71 3.93 0.74
C LEU A 69 0.71 3.63 1.19
N ILE A 70 1.67 4.49 0.84
CA ILE A 70 2.99 4.45 1.45
C ILE A 70 2.87 5.13 2.81
N HIS A 71 2.57 4.32 3.83
CA HIS A 71 2.14 4.81 5.14
C HIS A 71 3.24 5.55 5.86
N SER A 72 4.44 4.98 5.95
CA SER A 72 5.59 5.57 6.67
C SER A 72 6.90 5.05 6.09
N CYS A 73 7.94 5.88 6.10
CA CYS A 73 9.28 5.51 5.62
C CYS A 73 10.35 6.17 6.47
N TYR A 74 11.44 5.45 6.72
CA TYR A 74 12.64 5.99 7.32
C TYR A 74 13.89 5.55 6.57
N VAL A 75 14.96 6.31 6.77
CA VAL A 75 16.31 5.97 6.33
C VAL A 75 17.16 5.65 7.55
N ASP A 76 17.83 4.52 7.51
CA ASP A 76 18.81 4.10 8.51
C ASP A 76 20.23 4.13 7.93
N ASP A 77 21.21 4.48 8.77
CA ASP A 77 22.62 4.59 8.37
C ASP A 77 23.45 3.31 8.61
N GLY A 78 22.80 2.19 8.95
CA GLY A 78 23.41 0.92 9.33
C GLY A 78 23.97 0.89 10.76
N HIS A 79 23.94 2.01 11.48
CA HIS A 79 24.45 2.14 12.85
C HIS A 79 23.31 2.41 13.85
N GLY A 80 22.05 2.28 13.41
CA GLY A 80 20.86 2.48 14.22
C GLY A 80 20.36 3.93 14.28
N ASN A 81 21.00 4.86 13.55
CA ASN A 81 20.46 6.21 13.42
C ASN A 81 19.40 6.23 12.32
N LYS A 82 18.16 6.52 12.71
CA LYS A 82 17.01 6.57 11.80
C LYS A 82 16.51 8.00 11.62
N PHE A 83 16.16 8.32 10.39
CA PHE A 83 15.57 9.60 10.00
C PHE A 83 14.30 9.32 9.22
N ASP A 84 13.16 9.78 9.73
CA ASP A 84 11.88 9.61 9.06
C ASP A 84 11.82 10.49 7.80
N LEU A 85 11.30 9.93 6.71
CA LEU A 85 11.03 10.62 5.45
C LEU A 85 9.54 10.84 5.23
N ILE A 86 8.72 9.89 5.71
CA ILE A 86 7.26 9.92 5.62
C ILE A 86 6.73 9.62 7.02
N ASP A 87 5.81 10.46 7.51
CA ASP A 87 5.15 10.29 8.81
C ASP A 87 4.19 9.09 8.83
N ASP A 88 3.41 8.89 9.88
CA ASP A 88 2.44 7.81 10.01
C ASP A 88 1.11 8.06 9.28
N ARG A 89 1.03 9.07 8.41
CA ARG A 89 -0.16 9.41 7.62
C ARG A 89 0.15 9.44 6.13
N GLY A 90 1.31 8.92 5.73
CA GLY A 90 1.77 8.95 4.34
C GLY A 90 2.22 10.32 3.85
N CYS A 91 2.46 11.28 4.75
CA CYS A 91 2.91 12.61 4.39
C CYS A 91 4.44 12.74 4.46
N GLY A 92 5.05 13.25 3.39
CA GLY A 92 6.47 13.58 3.39
C GLY A 92 6.81 14.62 4.46
N ILE A 93 7.81 14.31 5.30
CA ILE A 93 8.25 15.19 6.40
C ILE A 93 8.96 16.43 5.86
N ASP A 94 9.78 16.25 4.83
CA ASP A 94 10.44 17.32 4.10
C ASP A 94 10.20 17.18 2.59
N LYS A 95 9.36 18.08 2.05
CA LYS A 95 8.98 18.10 0.63
C LYS A 95 10.14 18.41 -0.32
N TYR A 96 11.26 18.94 0.18
CA TYR A 96 12.47 19.14 -0.61
C TYR A 96 13.25 17.84 -0.79
N LEU A 97 13.24 16.95 0.22
CA LEU A 97 13.93 15.66 0.15
C LEU A 97 13.07 14.60 -0.53
N LEU A 98 11.77 14.59 -0.22
CA LEU A 98 10.80 13.67 -0.80
C LEU A 98 9.53 14.47 -1.13
N PRO A 99 9.31 14.81 -2.42
CA PRO A 99 8.09 15.49 -2.82
C PRO A 99 6.91 14.53 -2.71
N GLU A 100 5.73 15.06 -3.03
CA GLU A 100 4.49 14.30 -3.01
C GLU A 100 4.58 13.02 -3.84
N ILE A 101 4.10 11.92 -3.25
CA ILE A 101 4.10 10.60 -3.86
C ILE A 101 2.91 10.52 -4.81
N VAL A 102 3.18 10.13 -6.04
CA VAL A 102 2.15 9.88 -7.05
C VAL A 102 1.76 8.42 -7.01
N TYR A 103 0.45 8.14 -6.98
CA TYR A 103 -0.11 6.80 -6.95
C TYR A 103 -0.75 6.45 -8.29
N ASP A 104 -0.48 5.25 -8.78
CA ASP A 104 -1.16 4.62 -9.91
C ASP A 104 -1.95 3.42 -9.38
N ASP A 105 -3.26 3.63 -9.24
CA ASP A 105 -4.20 2.66 -8.70
C ASP A 105 -4.41 1.45 -9.61
N GLN A 106 -4.13 1.56 -10.92
CA GLN A 106 -4.30 0.44 -11.86
C GLN A 106 -3.15 -0.54 -11.75
N SER A 107 -1.93 -0.03 -11.60
CA SER A 107 -0.72 -0.83 -11.51
C SER A 107 -0.27 -1.11 -10.07
N ILE A 108 -1.05 -0.68 -9.06
CA ILE A 108 -0.72 -0.73 -7.62
C ILE A 108 0.72 -0.30 -7.35
N THR A 109 1.08 0.83 -7.98
CA THR A 109 2.43 1.40 -7.96
C THR A 109 2.37 2.83 -7.43
N ALA A 110 3.39 3.22 -6.68
CA ALA A 110 3.58 4.58 -6.22
C ALA A 110 5.01 5.03 -6.52
N TYR A 111 5.18 6.30 -6.84
CA TYR A 111 6.50 6.83 -7.17
C TYR A 111 6.69 8.29 -6.74
N ALA A 112 7.95 8.64 -6.48
CA ALA A 112 8.37 10.00 -6.21
C ALA A 112 9.71 10.30 -6.90
N ASN A 113 9.76 11.41 -7.63
CA ASN A 113 10.98 11.87 -8.29
C ASN A 113 11.78 12.76 -7.34
N THR A 114 12.99 12.38 -7.00
CA THR A 114 13.84 13.08 -6.03
C THR A 114 15.22 13.38 -6.61
N HIS A 115 15.99 14.14 -5.84
CA HIS A 115 17.43 14.26 -6.03
C HIS A 115 18.13 13.54 -4.89
N VAL A 116 19.17 12.79 -5.21
CA VAL A 116 19.95 12.05 -4.21
C VAL A 116 20.55 13.04 -3.22
N PHE A 117 20.19 12.88 -1.96
CA PHE A 117 20.78 13.59 -0.85
C PHE A 117 21.76 12.68 -0.11
N LYS A 118 22.72 13.28 0.58
CA LYS A 118 23.63 12.58 1.49
C LYS A 118 23.52 13.23 2.86
N TYR A 119 23.32 12.41 3.88
CA TYR A 119 23.61 12.82 5.25
C TYR A 119 25.12 12.84 5.45
N ALA A 120 25.64 13.92 6.05
CA ALA A 120 27.07 14.12 6.21
C ALA A 120 27.76 12.85 6.76
N ASP A 121 28.86 12.47 6.14
CA ASP A 121 29.71 11.33 6.53
C ASP A 121 29.12 9.91 6.42
N LYS A 122 27.94 9.71 5.80
CA LYS A 122 27.37 8.38 5.55
C LYS A 122 27.49 7.94 4.09
N VAL A 123 28.11 6.78 3.86
CA VAL A 123 28.36 6.23 2.51
C VAL A 123 27.23 5.32 2.03
N GLN A 124 26.47 4.74 2.96
CA GLN A 124 25.37 3.82 2.68
C GLN A 124 24.15 4.19 3.51
N LEU A 125 22.98 4.12 2.89
CA LEU A 125 21.69 4.43 3.47
C LEU A 125 20.72 3.27 3.18
N TYR A 126 19.92 2.88 4.17
CA TYR A 126 18.95 1.81 4.08
C TYR A 126 17.54 2.40 4.20
N PHE A 127 16.79 2.34 3.10
CA PHE A 127 15.42 2.82 3.06
C PHE A 127 14.47 1.69 3.49
N THR A 128 13.64 1.96 4.49
CA THR A 128 12.61 1.03 4.96
C THR A 128 11.27 1.73 4.97
N CYS A 129 10.25 1.09 4.38
CA CYS A 129 8.92 1.65 4.25
C CYS A 129 7.86 0.62 4.67
N THR A 130 6.81 1.12 5.32
CA THR A 130 5.58 0.38 5.58
C THR A 130 4.57 0.74 4.50
N VAL A 131 4.08 -0.29 3.81
CA VAL A 131 3.01 -0.16 2.82
C VAL A 131 1.71 -0.60 3.49
N GLN A 132 0.72 0.28 3.48
CA GLN A 132 -0.62 -0.04 3.94
C GLN A 132 -1.49 -0.39 2.73
N LEU A 133 -2.17 -1.53 2.83
CA LEU A 133 -3.10 -2.01 1.81
C LEU A 133 -4.53 -1.94 2.35
N CYS A 134 -5.47 -1.60 1.48
CA CYS A 134 -6.90 -1.53 1.78
C CYS A 134 -7.69 -2.27 0.71
N PHE A 135 -8.81 -2.90 1.06
CA PHE A 135 -9.69 -3.51 0.08
C PHE A 135 -10.53 -2.43 -0.60
N LYS A 136 -10.55 -2.42 -1.94
CA LYS A 136 -11.30 -1.42 -2.73
C LYS A 136 -12.82 -1.61 -2.66
N HIS A 137 -13.29 -2.81 -2.34
CA HIS A 137 -14.72 -3.11 -2.24
C HIS A 137 -15.37 -2.35 -1.07
N ASP A 138 -16.64 -1.97 -1.23
CA ASP A 138 -17.45 -1.26 -0.21
C ASP A 138 -16.79 -0.01 0.41
N GLY A 139 -15.95 0.71 -0.35
CA GLY A 139 -15.28 1.92 0.15
C GLY A 139 -14.20 1.66 1.19
N GLY A 140 -13.65 0.43 1.26
CA GLY A 140 -12.64 0.08 2.26
C GLY A 140 -11.31 0.86 2.15
N CYS A 141 -11.12 1.62 1.08
CA CYS A 141 -9.99 2.53 0.90
C CYS A 141 -10.31 4.00 1.19
N ASP A 142 -11.55 4.33 1.55
CA ASP A 142 -11.96 5.69 1.87
C ASP A 142 -11.17 6.20 3.09
N GLY A 143 -10.39 7.27 2.90
CA GLY A 143 -9.54 7.85 3.93
C GLY A 143 -8.19 7.16 4.15
N VAL A 144 -7.91 6.05 3.44
CA VAL A 144 -6.56 5.43 3.39
C VAL A 144 -5.77 6.10 2.27
N THR A 145 -6.29 6.03 1.06
CA THR A 145 -5.81 6.83 -0.06
C THR A 145 -6.61 8.12 -0.02
N VAL A 146 -6.11 9.13 0.68
CA VAL A 146 -6.74 10.46 0.62
C VAL A 146 -6.73 10.86 -0.86
N GLY A 147 -7.90 11.05 -1.46
CA GLY A 147 -8.01 11.59 -2.81
C GLY A 147 -7.29 12.94 -2.82
N HIS A 148 -6.09 12.95 -3.38
CA HIS A 148 -5.33 14.15 -3.70
C HIS A 148 -5.65 14.54 -5.14
#